data_AF-A0A150NEB7-F1
#
_entry.id   AF-A0A150NEB7-F1
#
_cell.length_a   1.000
_cell.length_b   1.000
_cell.length_c   1.000
_cell.angle_alpha   90.00
_cell.angle_beta   90.00
_cell.angle_gamma   90.00
#
_symmetry.space_group_name_H-M   'P 1'
#
loop_
_entity.id
_entity.type
_entity.pdbx_description
1 polymer ?
#
loop_
_entity_poly.entity_id
_entity_poly.type
_entity_poly.pdbx_seq_one_letter_code
_entity_poly.pdbx_strand_id
1 'polypeptide(L)'
;MKRTAFLIAGLLSLFFCPFVVQAASDGPSVSEQLAHLDVSDIRRYWETIVHEYGGFLPESEKGPLSDFLSGDRQWSPVEWLKALARYLFYELQVNGKLLGTLILLAVFSTVLQSLQNAFAQQEVSKIAHAVVYMVLLLLALNSFRLATGYALEAVRTMSHFIIALVPLLLALLASSGGVVSAAFFHPIILFLMNTTGVVVEYVTLPLLLLAALLSVVSTLSDRYKATQLADLLNKAALGLLGLILTVFLGVMSVRGATAAVADGVALRAAKFVTGNFIPVVGKLFTDAADTVVAASMLLKNAVGLVGVAVLLMIAIFPAVKIFAIVIIYKLSAALLQPLGGSPVLSCLNIIGKSIAYVLAALLIVSLMFFFSLTVMVMAGNITMMVR
;
A
#
# COMPACT_ATOMS: atom_id res chain seq x y z
N MET A 1 12.24 15.31 -11.17
CA MET A 1 12.32 13.84 -11.08
C MET A 1 13.61 13.35 -10.42
N LYS A 2 14.82 13.82 -10.80
CA LYS A 2 16.07 13.37 -10.13
C LYS A 2 16.16 13.76 -8.65
N ARG A 3 15.73 14.97 -8.25
CA ARG A 3 15.73 15.43 -6.84
C ARG A 3 14.75 14.68 -5.93
N THR A 4 13.58 14.30 -6.44
CA THR A 4 12.58 13.53 -5.68
C THR A 4 12.99 12.07 -5.54
N ALA A 5 13.61 11.47 -6.56
CA ALA A 5 14.20 10.14 -6.46
C ALA A 5 15.39 10.11 -5.49
N PHE A 6 16.21 11.17 -5.44
CA PHE A 6 17.33 11.29 -4.51
C PHE A 6 16.86 11.48 -3.06
N LEU A 7 15.75 12.20 -2.83
CA LEU A 7 15.13 12.32 -1.51
C LEU A 7 14.52 10.99 -1.05
N ILE A 8 13.83 10.26 -1.93
CA ILE A 8 13.27 8.94 -1.60
C ILE A 8 14.38 7.91 -1.38
N ALA A 9 15.46 7.93 -2.17
CA ALA A 9 16.62 7.07 -1.99
C ALA A 9 17.43 7.43 -0.72
N GLY A 10 17.54 8.72 -0.39
CA GLY A 10 18.15 9.19 0.86
C GLY A 10 17.35 8.84 2.11
N LEU A 11 16.01 8.85 2.01
CA LEU A 11 15.11 8.44 3.09
C LEU A 11 15.09 6.91 3.26
N LEU A 12 15.20 6.16 2.16
CA LEU A 12 15.41 4.71 2.17
C LEU A 12 16.79 4.32 2.72
N SER A 13 17.86 5.07 2.41
CA SER A 13 19.20 4.79 2.95
C SER A 13 19.32 5.11 4.45
N LEU A 14 18.56 6.09 4.95
CA LEU A 14 18.43 6.35 6.38
C LEU A 14 17.61 5.27 7.10
N PHE A 15 16.76 4.53 6.38
CA PHE A 15 15.91 3.45 6.93
C PHE A 15 16.58 2.07 6.88
N PHE A 16 17.52 1.85 5.95
CA PHE A 16 18.26 0.60 5.77
C PHE A 16 19.65 0.58 6.43
N CYS A 17 20.07 1.65 7.10
CA CYS A 17 21.20 1.55 8.02
C CYS A 17 20.78 0.71 9.22
N PRO A 18 21.39 -0.45 9.47
CA PRO A 18 21.15 -1.18 10.70
C PRO A 18 21.71 -0.31 11.82
N PHE A 19 20.85 0.38 12.55
CA PHE A 19 21.20 0.71 13.93
C PHE A 19 21.37 -0.64 14.61
N VAL A 20 22.63 -1.06 14.78
CA VAL A 20 22.99 -2.20 15.61
C VAL A 20 22.53 -1.84 17.01
N VAL A 21 21.29 -2.18 17.33
CA VAL A 21 20.79 -2.21 18.70
C VAL A 21 21.41 -3.45 19.30
N GLN A 22 22.56 -3.25 19.93
CA GLN A 22 23.19 -4.28 20.73
C GLN A 22 22.23 -4.57 21.90
N ALA A 23 21.53 -5.71 21.83
CA ALA A 23 20.67 -6.17 22.90
C ALA A 23 21.54 -6.42 24.14
N ALA A 24 21.38 -5.59 25.17
CA ALA A 24 21.89 -5.89 26.50
C ALA A 24 21.09 -7.08 27.05
N SER A 25 21.81 -8.14 27.42
CA SER A 25 21.29 -9.47 27.74
C SER A 25 20.60 -9.61 29.10
N ASP A 26 20.26 -8.52 29.80
CA ASP A 26 19.70 -8.57 31.16
C ASP A 26 18.34 -7.86 31.26
N GLY A 27 17.35 -8.40 30.54
CA GLY A 27 15.94 -8.00 30.66
C GLY A 27 15.00 -9.15 30.31
N PRO A 28 13.75 -9.16 30.81
CA PRO A 28 12.79 -10.21 30.50
C PRO A 28 12.59 -10.31 28.98
N SER A 29 12.55 -11.53 28.47
CA SER A 29 12.49 -11.80 27.04
C SER A 29 11.25 -11.17 26.40
N VAL A 30 11.39 -10.59 25.20
CA VAL A 30 10.28 -10.01 24.41
C VAL A 30 9.11 -11.01 24.28
N SER A 31 9.41 -12.31 24.25
CA SER A 31 8.45 -13.42 24.26
C SER A 31 7.54 -13.50 25.48
N GLU A 32 8.01 -13.13 26.67
CA GLU A 32 7.25 -13.21 27.93
C GLU A 32 6.27 -12.03 28.07
N GLN A 33 6.64 -10.87 27.54
CA GLN A 33 5.78 -9.68 27.51
C GLN A 33 4.72 -9.72 26.39
N LEU A 34 5.01 -10.43 25.29
CA LEU A 34 4.03 -10.71 24.23
C LEU A 34 2.87 -11.60 24.70
N ALA A 35 3.06 -12.42 25.74
CA ALA A 35 2.02 -13.31 26.28
C ALA A 35 0.88 -12.56 27.01
N HIS A 36 1.12 -11.31 27.43
CA HIS A 36 0.13 -10.46 28.10
C HIS A 36 -0.53 -9.42 27.18
N LEU A 37 -0.09 -9.33 25.92
CA LEU A 37 -0.68 -8.42 24.93
C LEU A 37 -1.58 -9.20 23.98
N ASP A 38 -2.72 -8.60 23.61
CA ASP A 38 -3.60 -9.17 22.60
C ASP A 38 -3.04 -8.92 21.19
N VAL A 39 -2.10 -9.79 20.78
CA VAL A 39 -1.48 -9.77 19.44
C VAL A 39 -2.23 -10.69 18.45
N SER A 40 -3.42 -11.17 18.86
CA SER A 40 -4.21 -12.16 18.12
C SER A 40 -4.61 -11.67 16.73
N ASP A 41 -4.94 -10.38 16.61
CA ASP A 41 -5.30 -9.78 15.32
C ASP A 41 -4.12 -9.75 14.34
N ILE A 42 -2.92 -9.34 14.79
CA ILE A 42 -1.72 -9.34 13.92
C ILE A 42 -1.42 -10.76 13.44
N ARG A 43 -1.52 -11.74 14.34
CA ARG A 43 -1.33 -13.15 14.00
C ARG A 43 -2.35 -13.63 12.97
N ARG A 44 -3.63 -13.25 13.09
CA ARG A 44 -4.67 -13.62 12.13
C ARG A 44 -4.40 -13.06 10.72
N TYR A 45 -3.95 -11.80 10.62
CA TYR A 45 -3.58 -11.22 9.33
C TYR A 45 -2.33 -11.89 8.74
N TRP A 46 -1.34 -12.19 9.57
CA TRP A 46 -0.16 -12.97 9.14
C TRP A 46 -0.55 -14.35 8.61
N GLU A 47 -1.38 -15.09 9.35
CA GLU A 47 -1.85 -16.42 8.94
C GLU A 47 -2.64 -16.36 7.64
N THR A 48 -3.47 -15.33 7.43
CA THR A 48 -4.15 -15.10 6.14
C THR A 48 -3.13 -14.92 5.01
N ILE A 49 -2.09 -14.11 5.21
CA ILE A 49 -1.04 -13.86 4.21
C ILE A 49 -0.25 -15.14 3.92
N VAL A 50 0.14 -15.90 4.94
CA VAL A 50 0.86 -17.17 4.79
C VAL A 50 -0.03 -18.22 4.12
N HIS A 51 -1.32 -18.25 4.42
CA HIS A 51 -2.25 -19.19 3.81
C HIS A 51 -2.49 -18.86 2.32
N GLU A 52 -2.70 -17.59 1.99
CA GLU A 52 -3.01 -17.16 0.62
C GLU A 52 -1.76 -17.06 -0.27
N TYR A 53 -0.62 -16.66 0.29
CA TYR A 53 0.61 -16.33 -0.46
C TYR A 53 1.85 -17.13 -0.04
N GLY A 54 1.75 -18.05 0.92
CA GLY A 54 2.90 -18.78 1.48
C GLY A 54 3.71 -19.60 0.48
N GLY A 55 3.12 -19.99 -0.64
CA GLY A 55 3.84 -20.61 -1.76
C GLY A 55 4.88 -19.70 -2.42
N PHE A 56 4.72 -18.39 -2.29
CA PHE A 56 5.57 -17.37 -2.91
C PHE A 56 6.51 -16.68 -1.93
N LEU A 57 6.21 -16.71 -0.62
CA LEU A 57 7.07 -16.14 0.42
C LEU A 57 8.47 -16.81 0.43
N PRO A 58 9.54 -16.06 0.76
CA PRO A 58 10.86 -16.64 0.99
C PRO A 58 10.80 -17.79 2.02
N GLU A 59 11.61 -18.84 1.86
CA GLU A 59 11.62 -19.98 2.80
C GLU A 59 11.98 -19.57 4.22
N SER A 60 12.75 -18.48 4.36
CA SER A 60 13.05 -17.81 5.63
C SER A 60 11.79 -17.33 6.37
N GLU A 61 10.70 -17.05 5.65
CA GLU A 61 9.54 -16.27 6.12
C GLU A 61 8.25 -17.09 6.19
N LYS A 62 8.32 -18.41 5.97
CA LYS A 62 7.14 -19.32 6.00
C LYS A 62 6.76 -19.78 7.41
N GLY A 63 7.50 -19.36 8.43
CA GLY A 63 7.31 -19.75 9.82
C GLY A 63 6.14 -19.04 10.52
N PRO A 64 5.80 -19.46 11.74
CA PRO A 64 4.89 -18.71 12.61
C PRO A 64 5.42 -17.29 12.85
N LEU A 65 4.53 -16.34 13.11
CA LEU A 65 4.85 -14.92 13.36
C LEU A 65 5.94 -14.72 14.44
N SER A 66 6.09 -15.68 15.37
CA SER A 66 7.16 -15.71 16.37
C SER A 66 8.56 -15.84 15.76
N ASP A 67 8.73 -16.62 14.69
CA ASP A 67 10.04 -16.80 14.03
C ASP A 67 10.45 -15.54 13.28
N PHE A 68 9.47 -14.80 12.76
CA PHE A 68 9.68 -13.48 12.15
C PHE A 68 10.09 -12.43 13.19
N LEU A 69 9.49 -12.49 14.39
CA LEU A 69 9.75 -11.59 15.51
C LEU A 69 11.13 -11.81 16.16
N SER A 70 11.63 -13.05 16.17
CA SER A 70 12.91 -13.39 16.83
C SER A 70 14.14 -12.78 16.14
N GLY A 71 14.02 -12.30 14.89
CA GLY A 71 15.11 -11.59 14.21
C GLY A 71 16.36 -12.44 13.88
N ASP A 72 16.36 -13.73 14.23
CA ASP A 72 17.47 -14.66 13.99
C ASP A 72 17.70 -14.98 12.51
N ARG A 73 16.76 -14.60 11.62
CA ARG A 73 16.88 -14.82 10.18
C ARG A 73 17.27 -13.54 9.45
N GLN A 74 18.35 -13.62 8.66
CA GLN A 74 18.89 -12.52 7.88
C GLN A 74 17.87 -12.09 6.81
N TRP A 75 17.32 -10.89 6.94
CA TRP A 75 16.50 -10.28 5.89
C TRP A 75 17.32 -10.14 4.61
N SER A 76 16.96 -10.90 3.58
CA SER A 76 17.60 -10.86 2.27
C SER A 76 16.69 -10.14 1.26
N PRO A 77 17.01 -8.89 0.86
CA PRO A 77 16.25 -8.18 -0.18
C PRO A 77 16.20 -8.94 -1.51
N VAL A 78 17.24 -9.74 -1.78
CA VAL A 78 17.34 -10.56 -3.00
C VAL A 78 16.31 -11.68 -3.01
N GLU A 79 16.06 -12.32 -1.86
CA GLU A 79 15.06 -13.38 -1.75
C GLU A 79 13.65 -12.83 -1.89
N TRP A 80 13.37 -11.68 -1.28
CA TRP A 80 12.11 -10.96 -1.45
C TRP A 80 11.86 -10.54 -2.89
N LEU A 81 12.89 -10.05 -3.59
CA LEU A 81 12.77 -9.72 -5.01
C LEU A 81 12.50 -10.98 -5.86
N LYS A 82 13.15 -12.11 -5.55
CA LYS A 82 12.89 -13.40 -6.22
C LYS A 82 11.47 -13.90 -5.94
N ALA A 83 10.99 -13.79 -4.71
CA ALA A 83 9.62 -14.13 -4.31
C ALA A 83 8.60 -13.31 -5.10
N LEU A 84 8.79 -11.99 -5.13
CA LEU A 84 7.92 -11.07 -5.87
C LEU A 84 7.94 -11.35 -7.37
N ALA A 85 9.11 -11.62 -7.93
CA ALA A 85 9.25 -11.99 -9.34
C ALA A 85 8.53 -13.31 -9.64
N ARG A 86 8.69 -14.34 -8.81
CA ARG A 86 7.98 -15.63 -8.96
C ARG A 86 6.47 -15.43 -8.92
N TYR A 87 5.99 -14.62 -7.99
CA TYR A 87 4.57 -14.30 -7.88
C TYR A 87 4.06 -13.51 -9.10
N LEU A 88 4.85 -12.54 -9.60
CA LEU A 88 4.53 -11.83 -10.84
C LEU A 88 4.45 -12.78 -12.04
N PHE A 89 5.38 -13.71 -12.19
CA PHE A 89 5.34 -14.72 -13.27
C PHE A 89 4.15 -15.66 -13.13
N TYR A 90 3.81 -16.06 -11.91
CA TYR A 90 2.60 -16.84 -11.64
C TYR A 90 1.35 -16.08 -12.08
N GLU A 91 1.20 -14.81 -11.69
CA GLU A 91 0.07 -13.97 -12.11
C GLU A 91 0.04 -13.76 -13.63
N LEU A 92 1.19 -13.57 -14.28
CA LEU A 92 1.27 -13.50 -15.74
C LEU A 92 0.85 -14.81 -16.41
N GLN A 93 1.18 -15.96 -15.83
CA GLN A 93 0.79 -17.27 -16.34
C GLN A 93 -0.70 -17.53 -16.15
N VAL A 94 -1.24 -17.22 -14.96
CA VAL A 94 -2.68 -17.32 -14.66
C VAL A 94 -3.50 -16.43 -15.60
N ASN A 95 -3.04 -15.19 -15.82
CA ASN A 95 -3.69 -14.25 -16.72
C ASN A 95 -3.23 -14.42 -18.20
N GLY A 96 -2.43 -15.45 -18.51
CA GLY A 96 -1.95 -15.72 -19.87
C GLY A 96 -3.09 -16.03 -20.84
N LYS A 97 -4.17 -16.64 -20.36
CA LYS A 97 -5.40 -16.82 -21.15
C LYS A 97 -5.98 -15.49 -21.63
N LEU A 98 -5.95 -14.46 -20.79
CA LEU A 98 -6.41 -13.12 -21.14
C LEU A 98 -5.52 -12.52 -22.23
N LEU A 99 -4.19 -12.61 -22.07
CA LEU A 99 -3.23 -12.16 -23.08
C LEU A 99 -3.46 -12.83 -24.44
N GLY A 100 -3.58 -14.16 -24.46
CA GLY A 100 -3.83 -14.92 -25.70
C GLY A 100 -5.16 -14.56 -26.35
N THR A 101 -6.21 -14.39 -25.54
CA THR A 101 -7.54 -13.99 -26.03
C THR A 101 -7.53 -12.59 -26.64
N LEU A 102 -6.84 -11.63 -26.02
CA LEU A 102 -6.68 -10.27 -26.55
C LEU A 102 -5.93 -10.26 -27.88
N ILE A 103 -4.81 -10.99 -27.98
CA ILE A 103 -4.02 -11.08 -29.21
C ILE A 103 -4.85 -11.71 -30.32
N LEU A 104 -5.50 -12.84 -30.05
CA LEU A 104 -6.33 -13.54 -31.03
C LEU A 104 -7.45 -12.63 -31.57
N LEU A 105 -8.24 -12.03 -30.68
CA LEU A 105 -9.33 -11.14 -31.06
C LEU A 105 -8.84 -9.92 -31.85
N ALA A 106 -7.69 -9.35 -31.47
CA ALA A 106 -7.14 -8.21 -32.19
C ALA A 106 -6.66 -8.59 -33.60
N VAL A 107 -6.01 -9.75 -33.76
CA VAL A 107 -5.61 -10.28 -35.07
C VAL A 107 -6.86 -10.56 -35.93
N PHE A 108 -7.90 -11.17 -35.36
CA PHE A 108 -9.17 -11.34 -36.07
C PHE A 108 -9.77 -9.99 -36.49
N SER A 109 -9.74 -9.01 -35.60
CA SER A 109 -10.26 -7.66 -35.86
C SER A 109 -9.51 -6.96 -37.01
N THR A 110 -8.18 -7.09 -37.07
CA THR A 110 -7.38 -6.49 -38.14
C THR A 110 -7.56 -7.22 -39.47
N VAL A 111 -7.65 -8.55 -39.46
CA VAL A 111 -7.97 -9.33 -40.68
C VAL A 111 -9.34 -8.95 -41.24
N LEU A 112 -10.36 -8.84 -40.38
CA LEU A 112 -11.70 -8.37 -40.80
C LEU A 112 -11.65 -6.96 -41.40
N GLN A 113 -10.83 -6.07 -40.81
CA GLN A 113 -10.63 -4.72 -41.33
C GLN A 113 -9.96 -4.72 -42.71
N SER A 114 -8.98 -5.60 -42.94
CA SER A 114 -8.35 -5.78 -44.27
C SER A 114 -9.34 -6.31 -45.30
N LEU A 115 -10.19 -7.28 -44.92
CA LEU A 115 -11.25 -7.80 -45.80
C LEU A 115 -12.28 -6.72 -46.11
N GLN A 116 -12.71 -5.93 -45.12
CA GLN A 116 -13.62 -4.78 -45.34
C GLN A 116 -13.10 -3.85 -46.45
N ASN A 117 -11.81 -3.53 -46.41
CA ASN A 117 -11.19 -2.62 -47.38
C ASN A 117 -11.05 -3.26 -48.77
N ALA A 118 -11.06 -4.58 -48.88
CA ALA A 118 -10.97 -5.33 -50.13
C ALA A 118 -12.33 -5.58 -50.82
N PHE A 119 -13.45 -5.49 -50.08
CA PHE A 119 -14.80 -5.70 -50.62
C PHE A 119 -15.54 -4.39 -50.93
N ALA A 120 -16.32 -4.38 -52.01
CA ALA A 120 -17.15 -3.22 -52.40
C ALA A 120 -18.35 -2.98 -51.46
N GLN A 121 -18.87 -4.03 -50.80
CA GLN A 121 -19.94 -3.93 -49.80
C GLN A 121 -19.35 -3.78 -48.38
N GLN A 122 -18.99 -2.56 -48.01
CA GLN A 122 -18.34 -2.27 -46.73
C GLN A 122 -19.25 -2.48 -45.50
N GLU A 123 -20.57 -2.46 -45.66
CA GLU A 123 -21.52 -2.45 -44.54
C GLU A 123 -21.52 -3.76 -43.72
N VAL A 124 -21.46 -4.94 -44.34
CA VAL A 124 -21.45 -6.22 -43.61
C VAL A 124 -20.16 -6.40 -42.81
N SER A 125 -19.02 -5.99 -43.38
CA SER A 125 -17.72 -6.11 -42.71
C SER A 125 -17.52 -5.07 -41.60
N LYS A 126 -18.12 -3.88 -41.72
CA LYS A 126 -18.20 -2.89 -40.62
C LYS A 126 -18.90 -3.45 -39.39
N ILE A 127 -20.03 -4.14 -39.59
CA ILE A 127 -20.80 -4.74 -38.49
C ILE A 127 -19.97 -5.84 -37.80
N ALA A 128 -19.31 -6.71 -38.57
CA ALA A 128 -18.44 -7.75 -38.01
C ALA A 128 -17.27 -7.17 -37.19
N HIS A 129 -16.61 -6.12 -37.69
CA HIS A 129 -15.54 -5.42 -36.97
C HIS A 129 -16.06 -4.78 -35.67
N ALA A 130 -17.24 -4.17 -35.69
CA ALA A 130 -17.87 -3.57 -34.51
C ALA A 130 -18.17 -4.62 -33.42
N VAL A 131 -18.63 -5.82 -33.78
CA VAL A 131 -18.88 -6.91 -32.83
C VAL A 131 -17.59 -7.37 -32.16
N VAL A 132 -16.52 -7.61 -32.92
CA VAL A 132 -15.21 -8.01 -32.35
C VAL A 132 -14.63 -6.93 -31.44
N TYR A 133 -14.73 -5.66 -31.86
CA TYR A 133 -14.32 -4.53 -31.04
C TYR A 133 -15.14 -4.45 -29.74
N MET A 134 -16.44 -4.72 -29.78
CA MET A 134 -17.30 -4.70 -28.59
C MET A 134 -16.94 -5.82 -27.59
N VAL A 135 -16.60 -7.02 -28.08
CA VAL A 135 -16.10 -8.12 -27.24
C VAL A 135 -14.78 -7.74 -26.56
N LEU A 136 -13.85 -7.13 -27.30
CA LEU A 136 -12.59 -6.63 -26.75
C LEU A 136 -12.81 -5.57 -25.67
N LEU A 137 -13.74 -4.65 -25.90
CA LEU A 137 -14.12 -3.61 -24.97
C LEU A 137 -14.72 -4.18 -23.68
N LEU A 138 -15.60 -5.19 -23.79
CA LEU A 138 -16.14 -5.90 -22.64
C LEU A 138 -15.05 -6.59 -21.81
N LEU A 139 -14.11 -7.28 -22.47
CA LEU A 139 -12.95 -7.88 -21.81
C LEU A 139 -12.11 -6.83 -21.09
N ALA A 140 -11.89 -5.69 -21.73
CA ALA A 140 -11.08 -4.60 -21.19
C ALA A 140 -11.72 -3.94 -19.96
N LEU A 141 -13.01 -3.66 -20.02
CA LEU A 141 -13.76 -3.14 -18.87
C LEU A 141 -13.84 -4.16 -17.72
N ASN A 142 -13.93 -5.45 -18.04
CA ASN A 142 -13.88 -6.51 -17.03
C ASN A 142 -12.54 -6.53 -16.29
N SER A 143 -11.42 -6.43 -17.01
CA SER A 143 -10.08 -6.32 -16.42
C SER A 143 -9.92 -5.08 -15.56
N PHE A 144 -10.47 -3.94 -16.00
CA PHE A 144 -10.49 -2.72 -15.20
C PHE A 144 -11.29 -2.89 -13.90
N ARG A 145 -12.46 -3.53 -13.98
CA ARG A 145 -13.28 -3.87 -12.79
C ARG A 145 -12.54 -4.79 -11.82
N LEU A 146 -11.82 -5.80 -12.34
CA LEU A 146 -10.98 -6.67 -11.50
C LEU A 146 -9.87 -5.89 -10.80
N ALA A 147 -9.15 -5.04 -11.53
CA ALA A 147 -8.07 -4.24 -10.97
C ALA A 147 -8.56 -3.25 -9.89
N THR A 148 -9.69 -2.58 -10.13
CA THR A 148 -10.32 -1.68 -9.14
C THR A 148 -10.82 -2.45 -7.92
N GLY A 149 -11.35 -3.66 -8.11
CA GLY A 149 -11.72 -4.56 -7.01
C GLY A 149 -10.52 -4.94 -6.14
N TYR A 150 -9.40 -5.35 -6.75
CA TYR A 150 -8.17 -5.65 -6.01
C TYR A 150 -7.64 -4.44 -5.23
N ALA A 151 -7.69 -3.23 -5.81
CA ALA A 151 -7.28 -2.02 -5.12
C ALA A 151 -8.21 -1.69 -3.94
N LEU A 152 -9.53 -1.77 -4.13
CA LEU A 152 -10.51 -1.47 -3.08
C LEU A 152 -10.38 -2.45 -1.91
N GLU A 153 -10.27 -3.74 -2.20
CA GLU A 153 -10.11 -4.77 -1.18
C GLU A 153 -8.82 -4.57 -0.39
N ALA A 154 -7.71 -4.29 -1.08
CA ALA A 154 -6.43 -3.99 -0.42
C ALA A 154 -6.55 -2.78 0.54
N VAL A 155 -7.21 -1.70 0.10
CA VAL A 155 -7.43 -0.51 0.93
C VAL A 155 -8.29 -0.82 2.15
N ARG A 156 -9.35 -1.62 2.00
CA ARG A 156 -10.19 -2.06 3.12
C ARG A 156 -9.41 -2.92 4.10
N THR A 157 -8.69 -3.93 3.62
CA THR A 157 -7.87 -4.82 4.45
C THR A 157 -6.81 -4.04 5.22
N MET A 158 -6.11 -3.09 4.58
CA MET A 158 -5.15 -2.22 5.27
C MET A 158 -5.82 -1.35 6.33
N SER A 159 -6.99 -0.77 6.03
CA SER A 159 -7.76 0.04 6.97
C SER A 159 -8.18 -0.77 8.20
N HIS A 160 -8.76 -1.97 7.99
CA HIS A 160 -9.14 -2.87 9.08
C HIS A 160 -7.95 -3.35 9.89
N PHE A 161 -6.83 -3.65 9.24
CA PHE A 161 -5.59 -4.03 9.91
C PHE A 161 -5.09 -2.91 10.83
N ILE A 162 -5.05 -1.66 10.35
CA ILE A 162 -4.65 -0.51 11.17
C ILE A 162 -5.63 -0.32 12.34
N ILE A 163 -6.94 -0.39 12.11
CA ILE A 163 -7.93 -0.23 13.18
C ILE A 163 -7.74 -1.28 14.28
N ALA A 164 -7.40 -2.52 13.93
CA ALA A 164 -7.09 -3.58 14.90
C ALA A 164 -5.76 -3.33 15.63
N LEU A 165 -4.76 -2.77 14.94
CA LEU A 165 -3.43 -2.52 15.49
C LEU A 165 -3.35 -1.27 16.40
N VAL A 166 -4.18 -0.26 16.13
CA VAL A 166 -4.15 1.05 16.79
C VAL A 166 -4.34 0.97 18.32
N PRO A 167 -5.34 0.26 18.88
CA PRO A 167 -5.52 0.16 20.33
C PRO A 167 -4.28 -0.37 21.04
N LEU A 168 -3.64 -1.39 20.47
CA LEU A 168 -2.41 -1.98 21.00
C LEU A 168 -1.26 -0.96 21.00
N LEU A 169 -1.05 -0.26 19.89
CA LEU A 169 0.00 0.75 19.79
C LEU A 169 -0.26 1.96 20.69
N LEU A 170 -1.52 2.38 20.86
CA LEU A 170 -1.88 3.47 21.78
C LEU A 170 -1.65 3.07 23.23
N ALA A 171 -1.99 1.84 23.62
CA ALA A 171 -1.74 1.32 24.96
C ALA A 171 -0.23 1.31 25.27
N LEU A 172 0.58 0.80 24.34
CA LEU A 172 2.04 0.79 24.48
C LEU A 172 2.65 2.19 24.49
N LEU A 173 2.09 3.10 23.71
CA LEU A 173 2.54 4.49 23.65
C LEU A 173 2.19 5.23 24.95
N ALA A 174 0.99 5.04 25.49
CA ALA A 174 0.59 5.58 26.79
C ALA A 174 1.41 4.98 27.95
N SER A 175 1.67 3.66 27.95
CA SER A 175 2.47 3.00 28.99
C SER A 175 3.94 3.42 28.95
N SER A 176 4.46 3.80 27.78
CA SER A 176 5.79 4.42 27.62
C SER A 176 5.83 5.90 28.03
N GLY A 177 4.73 6.45 28.55
CA GLY A 177 4.62 7.84 29.03
C GLY A 177 4.19 8.85 27.96
N GLY A 178 3.75 8.39 26.79
CA GLY A 178 3.26 9.20 25.67
C GLY A 178 1.77 9.51 25.70
N VAL A 179 1.20 9.91 26.85
CA VAL A 179 -0.27 10.04 26.99
C VAL A 179 -0.84 11.13 26.06
N VAL A 180 -0.14 12.24 25.86
CA VAL A 180 -0.58 13.34 24.99
C VAL A 180 -0.55 12.89 23.53
N SER A 181 0.52 12.21 23.11
CA SER A 181 0.61 11.61 21.78
C SER A 181 -0.49 10.56 21.57
N ALA A 182 -0.78 9.68 22.53
CA ALA A 182 -1.85 8.68 22.40
C ALA A 182 -3.22 9.34 22.20
N ALA A 183 -3.54 10.37 22.98
CA ALA A 183 -4.78 11.12 22.86
C ALA A 183 -4.90 11.84 21.50
N PHE A 184 -3.78 12.30 20.94
CA PHE A 184 -3.73 12.92 19.63
C PHE A 184 -3.91 11.92 18.48
N PHE A 185 -3.18 10.80 18.51
CA PHE A 185 -3.18 9.82 17.43
C PHE A 185 -4.49 9.03 17.32
N HIS A 186 -5.19 8.78 18.44
CA HIS A 186 -6.42 7.99 18.44
C HIS A 186 -7.50 8.49 17.45
N PRO A 187 -8.03 9.71 17.57
CA PRO A 187 -9.07 10.20 16.66
C PRO A 187 -8.54 10.44 15.24
N ILE A 188 -7.27 10.82 15.09
CA ILE A 188 -6.70 11.18 13.79
C ILE A 188 -6.48 9.95 12.91
N ILE A 189 -6.00 8.85 13.47
CA ILE A 189 -5.80 7.62 12.71
C ILE A 189 -7.16 7.06 12.27
N LEU A 190 -8.15 7.03 13.17
CA LEU A 190 -9.51 6.60 12.82
C LEU A 190 -10.14 7.48 11.73
N PHE A 191 -10.02 8.81 11.87
CA PHE A 191 -10.49 9.75 10.84
C PHE A 191 -9.82 9.48 9.50
N LEU A 192 -8.51 9.24 9.50
CA LEU A 192 -7.75 9.00 8.27
C LEU A 192 -8.16 7.69 7.59
N MET A 193 -8.25 6.60 8.35
CA MET A 193 -8.62 5.29 7.82
C MET A 193 -10.00 5.33 7.16
N ASN A 194 -10.96 5.99 7.82
CA ASN A 194 -12.31 6.13 7.28
C ASN A 194 -12.34 7.06 6.06
N THR A 195 -11.74 8.25 6.17
CA THR A 195 -11.73 9.24 5.08
C THR A 195 -11.09 8.69 3.83
N THR A 196 -9.94 8.01 3.95
CA THR A 196 -9.25 7.47 2.77
C THR A 196 -10.00 6.30 2.15
N GLY A 197 -10.59 5.41 2.95
CA GLY A 197 -11.48 4.37 2.42
C GLY A 197 -12.63 4.97 1.61
N VAL A 198 -13.31 5.97 2.17
CA VAL A 198 -14.44 6.66 1.51
C VAL A 198 -14.00 7.39 0.24
N VAL A 199 -12.91 8.15 0.29
CA VAL A 199 -12.41 8.90 -0.87
C VAL A 199 -12.01 7.94 -2.00
N VAL A 200 -11.32 6.84 -1.68
CA VAL A 200 -10.93 5.86 -2.69
C VAL A 200 -12.16 5.20 -3.31
N GLU A 201 -13.08 4.71 -2.48
CA GLU A 201 -14.25 3.95 -2.93
C GLU A 201 -15.26 4.80 -3.71
N TYR A 202 -15.59 5.99 -3.21
CA TYR A 202 -16.69 6.80 -3.74
C TYR A 202 -16.25 7.96 -4.63
N VAL A 203 -14.97 8.32 -4.65
CA VAL A 203 -14.47 9.45 -5.45
C VAL A 203 -13.40 9.01 -6.43
N THR A 204 -12.28 8.47 -5.97
CA THR A 204 -11.12 8.15 -6.83
C THR A 204 -11.43 7.05 -7.82
N LEU A 205 -11.90 5.88 -7.38
CA LEU A 205 -12.16 4.74 -8.27
C LEU A 205 -13.28 5.07 -9.29
N PRO A 206 -14.41 5.71 -8.91
CA PRO A 206 -15.42 6.16 -9.86
C PRO A 206 -14.89 7.18 -10.88
N LEU A 207 -14.04 8.14 -10.47
CA LEU A 207 -13.42 9.08 -11.41
C LEU A 207 -12.51 8.36 -12.41
N LEU A 208 -11.70 7.41 -11.94
CA LEU A 208 -10.82 6.62 -12.82
C LEU A 208 -11.64 5.76 -13.80
N LEU A 209 -12.75 5.18 -13.35
CA LEU A 209 -13.69 4.45 -14.21
C LEU A 209 -14.29 5.37 -15.27
N LEU A 210 -14.78 6.54 -14.87
CA LEU A 210 -15.35 7.53 -15.80
C LEU A 210 -14.31 7.98 -16.83
N ALA A 211 -13.07 8.23 -16.39
CA ALA A 211 -11.96 8.58 -17.26
C ALA A 211 -11.63 7.46 -18.25
N ALA A 212 -11.63 6.20 -17.80
CA ALA A 212 -11.43 5.05 -18.67
C ALA A 212 -12.54 4.94 -19.72
N LEU A 213 -13.81 5.06 -19.31
CA LEU A 213 -14.96 5.02 -20.21
C LEU A 213 -14.91 6.15 -21.25
N LEU A 214 -14.66 7.40 -20.84
CA LEU A 214 -14.51 8.52 -21.77
C LEU A 214 -13.38 8.29 -22.77
N SER A 215 -12.24 7.76 -22.31
CA SER A 215 -11.10 7.49 -23.18
C SER A 215 -11.43 6.43 -24.22
N VAL A 216 -12.08 5.34 -23.81
CA VAL A 216 -12.50 4.27 -24.71
C VAL A 216 -13.57 4.76 -25.69
N VAL A 217 -14.60 5.48 -25.23
CA VAL A 217 -15.64 6.06 -26.09
C VAL A 217 -15.04 7.05 -27.09
N SER A 218 -13.99 7.78 -26.72
CA SER A 218 -13.27 8.66 -27.66
C SER A 218 -12.54 7.92 -28.78
N THR A 219 -12.35 6.60 -28.67
CA THR A 219 -11.82 5.77 -29.77
C THR A 219 -12.90 5.24 -30.70
N LEU A 220 -14.18 5.32 -30.31
CA LEU A 220 -15.33 4.95 -31.13
C LEU A 220 -15.81 6.09 -32.04
N SER A 221 -15.47 7.35 -31.73
CA SER A 221 -15.89 8.53 -32.50
C SER A 221 -14.70 9.28 -33.10
N ASP A 222 -14.72 9.49 -34.41
CA ASP A 222 -13.70 10.31 -35.08
C ASP A 222 -13.91 11.82 -34.87
N ARG A 223 -15.14 12.28 -34.57
CA ARG A 223 -15.47 13.71 -34.46
C ARG A 223 -15.46 14.25 -33.04
N TYR A 224 -15.89 13.47 -32.06
CA TYR A 224 -16.05 13.93 -30.68
C TYR A 224 -15.11 13.16 -29.74
N LYS A 225 -13.96 13.74 -29.44
CA LYS A 225 -12.94 13.15 -28.56
C LYS A 225 -12.96 13.83 -27.19
N ALA A 226 -13.33 13.06 -26.17
CA ALA A 226 -13.30 13.48 -24.76
C ALA A 226 -11.99 13.08 -24.06
N THR A 227 -10.92 12.81 -24.81
CA THR A 227 -9.64 12.30 -24.27
C THR A 227 -8.98 13.28 -23.30
N GLN A 228 -9.05 14.59 -23.55
CA GLN A 228 -8.49 15.60 -22.65
C GLN A 228 -9.25 15.66 -21.32
N LEU A 229 -10.59 15.51 -21.37
CA LEU A 229 -11.42 15.46 -20.17
C LEU A 229 -11.10 14.20 -19.36
N ALA A 230 -10.94 13.05 -20.02
CA ALA A 230 -10.51 11.83 -19.34
C ALA A 230 -9.14 11.97 -18.66
N ASP A 231 -8.15 12.55 -19.34
CA ASP A 231 -6.84 12.81 -18.72
C ASP A 231 -6.93 13.80 -17.54
N LEU A 232 -7.82 14.79 -17.60
CA LEU A 232 -8.08 15.71 -16.49
C LEU A 232 -8.72 14.98 -15.31
N LEU A 233 -9.68 14.09 -15.53
CA LEU A 233 -10.28 13.25 -14.48
C LEU A 233 -9.25 12.32 -13.84
N ASN A 234 -8.37 11.70 -14.63
CA ASN A 234 -7.27 10.87 -14.09
C ASN A 234 -6.33 11.69 -13.19
N LYS A 235 -5.95 12.90 -13.65
CA LYS A 235 -5.10 13.81 -12.88
C LYS A 235 -5.82 14.32 -11.62
N ALA A 236 -7.11 14.61 -11.69
CA ALA A 236 -7.91 15.04 -10.54
C ALA A 236 -8.00 13.92 -9.50
N ALA A 237 -8.26 12.69 -9.91
CA ALA A 237 -8.33 11.52 -9.03
C ALA A 237 -7.02 11.29 -8.26
N LEU A 238 -5.90 11.26 -8.96
CA LEU A 238 -4.58 11.07 -8.34
C LEU A 238 -4.09 12.31 -7.59
N GLY A 239 -4.40 13.50 -8.10
CA GLY A 239 -4.09 14.77 -7.45
C GLY A 239 -4.81 14.93 -6.12
N LEU A 240 -6.08 14.51 -6.04
CA LEU A 240 -6.84 14.48 -4.79
C LEU A 240 -6.18 13.58 -3.75
N LEU A 241 -5.81 12.35 -4.13
CA LEU A 241 -5.08 11.44 -3.23
C LEU A 241 -3.72 12.00 -2.80
N GLY A 242 -2.97 12.59 -3.73
CA GLY A 242 -1.69 13.23 -3.43
C GLY A 242 -1.81 14.43 -2.50
N LEU A 243 -2.87 15.23 -2.65
CA LEU A 243 -3.18 16.35 -1.76
C LEU A 243 -3.50 15.84 -0.36
N ILE A 244 -4.38 14.83 -0.24
CA ILE A 244 -4.72 14.21 1.05
C ILE A 244 -3.45 13.67 1.71
N LEU A 245 -2.62 12.92 0.98
CA LEU A 245 -1.34 12.42 1.49
C LEU A 245 -0.43 13.57 2.00
N THR A 246 -0.34 14.67 1.26
CA THR A 246 0.53 15.80 1.62
C THR A 246 0.03 16.52 2.86
N VAL A 247 -1.28 16.83 2.93
CA VAL A 247 -1.90 17.42 4.11
C VAL A 247 -1.74 16.50 5.30
N PHE A 248 -1.94 15.20 5.09
CA PHE A 248 -1.79 14.19 6.11
C PHE A 248 -0.37 14.14 6.69
N LEU A 249 0.65 14.00 5.84
CA LEU A 249 2.05 14.03 6.29
C LEU A 249 2.39 15.35 6.99
N GLY A 250 1.88 16.47 6.48
CA GLY A 250 2.09 17.78 7.09
C GLY A 250 1.53 17.88 8.50
N VAL A 251 0.26 17.53 8.70
CA VAL A 251 -0.41 17.57 10.01
C VAL A 251 0.22 16.57 10.98
N MET A 252 0.44 15.33 10.54
CA MET A 252 1.05 14.29 11.37
C MET A 252 2.49 14.63 11.76
N SER A 253 3.29 15.16 10.84
CA SER A 253 4.68 15.50 11.13
C SER A 253 4.79 16.65 12.13
N VAL A 254 3.96 17.71 11.99
CA VAL A 254 4.03 18.86 12.89
C VAL A 254 3.43 18.51 14.24
N ARG A 255 2.17 18.06 14.27
CA ARG A 255 1.45 17.84 15.53
C ARG A 255 1.93 16.59 16.26
N GLY A 256 2.33 15.55 15.53
CA GLY A 256 2.96 14.35 16.11
C GLY A 256 4.29 14.66 16.78
N ALA A 257 5.12 15.52 16.17
CA ALA A 257 6.37 15.96 16.80
C ALA A 257 6.11 16.82 18.05
N THR A 258 5.16 17.76 18.01
CA THR A 258 4.84 18.59 19.18
C THR A 258 4.27 17.78 20.34
N ALA A 259 3.42 16.79 20.06
CA ALA A 259 2.87 15.91 21.08
C ALA A 259 3.99 15.08 21.74
N ALA A 260 4.92 14.54 20.94
CA ALA A 260 6.05 13.79 21.44
C ALA A 260 7.00 14.62 22.33
N VAL A 261 7.24 15.88 21.99
CA VAL A 261 8.02 16.81 22.81
C VAL A 261 7.29 17.13 24.12
N ALA A 262 5.98 17.38 24.07
CA ALA A 262 5.17 17.63 25.26
C ALA A 262 5.20 16.43 26.23
N ASP A 263 5.09 15.21 25.69
CA ASP A 263 5.25 13.99 26.46
C ASP A 263 6.64 13.90 27.11
N GLY A 264 7.71 14.24 26.39
CA GLY A 264 9.08 14.19 26.94
C GLY A 264 9.30 15.15 28.12
N VAL A 265 8.75 16.37 28.01
CA VAL A 265 8.78 17.36 29.10
C VAL A 265 7.93 16.92 30.28
N ALA A 266 6.72 16.39 30.04
CA ALA A 266 5.84 15.90 31.10
C ALA A 266 6.49 14.76 31.90
N LEU A 267 7.16 13.83 31.20
CA LEU A 267 7.86 12.69 31.79
C LEU A 267 9.06 13.16 32.65
N ARG A 268 9.80 14.18 32.20
CA ARG A 268 10.88 14.82 32.98
C ARG A 268 10.33 15.53 34.23
N ALA A 269 9.21 16.23 34.12
CA ALA A 269 8.55 16.88 35.25
C ALA A 269 8.05 15.88 36.30
N ALA A 270 7.41 14.78 35.86
CA ALA A 270 6.95 13.72 36.75
C ALA A 270 8.10 13.09 37.55
N LYS A 271 9.25 12.88 36.90
CA LYS A 271 10.47 12.38 37.57
C LYS A 271 11.05 13.35 38.57
N PHE A 272 11.11 14.64 38.22
CA PHE A 272 11.62 15.67 39.12
C PHE A 272 10.77 15.75 40.39
N VAL A 273 9.44 15.67 40.25
CA VAL A 273 8.52 15.70 41.40
C VAL A 273 8.67 14.42 42.23
N THR A 274 8.61 13.25 41.61
CA THR A 274 8.63 11.95 42.33
C THR A 274 9.99 11.67 42.99
N GLY A 275 11.09 12.06 42.33
CA GLY A 275 12.45 11.86 42.82
C GLY A 275 12.86 12.82 43.94
N ASN A 276 12.36 14.06 43.93
CA ASN A 276 12.74 15.08 44.94
C ASN A 276 11.75 15.21 46.10
N PHE A 277 10.46 14.95 45.89
CA PHE A 277 9.42 15.20 46.90
C PHE A 277 8.98 13.95 47.69
N ILE A 278 9.45 12.75 47.32
CA ILE A 278 9.19 11.50 48.06
C ILE A 278 10.54 10.93 48.55
N PRO A 279 11.08 11.45 49.67
CA PRO A 279 12.37 10.99 50.16
C PRO A 279 12.30 9.51 50.59
N VAL A 280 13.41 8.79 50.38
CA VAL A 280 13.63 7.35 50.67
C VAL A 280 12.99 6.35 49.69
N VAL A 281 11.77 6.59 49.18
CA VAL A 281 11.08 5.62 48.29
C VAL A 281 10.98 6.11 46.83
N GLY A 282 11.09 7.42 46.59
CA GLY A 282 10.94 8.02 45.26
C GLY A 282 11.92 7.47 44.22
N LYS A 283 13.16 7.17 44.61
CA LYS A 283 14.17 6.58 43.72
C LYS A 283 13.77 5.18 43.22
N LEU A 284 13.22 4.34 44.10
CA LEU A 284 12.77 3.00 43.74
C LEU A 284 11.56 3.05 42.79
N PHE A 285 10.65 4.01 43.00
CA PHE A 285 9.52 4.23 42.09
C PHE A 285 9.94 4.76 40.72
N THR A 286 10.91 5.69 40.67
CA THR A 286 11.43 6.20 39.41
C THR A 286 12.20 5.15 38.63
N ASP A 287 12.96 4.28 39.31
CA ASP A 287 13.71 3.19 38.68
C ASP A 287 12.74 2.12 38.12
N ALA A 288 11.72 1.74 38.89
CA ALA A 288 10.67 0.82 38.42
C ALA A 288 9.89 1.39 37.23
N ALA A 289 9.52 2.67 37.27
CA ALA A 289 8.87 3.35 36.15
C ALA A 289 9.76 3.37 34.90
N ASP A 290 11.07 3.54 35.06
CA ASP A 290 12.02 3.51 33.95
C ASP A 290 12.14 2.14 33.30
N THR A 291 12.11 1.06 34.09
CA THR A 291 12.07 -0.30 33.55
C THR A 291 10.81 -0.54 32.72
N VAL A 292 9.64 -0.11 33.21
CA VAL A 292 8.36 -0.27 32.50
C VAL A 292 8.33 0.54 31.20
N VAL A 293 8.82 1.78 31.22
CA VAL A 293 8.91 2.64 30.03
C VAL A 293 9.87 2.04 29.00
N ALA A 294 11.05 1.58 29.42
CA ALA A 294 12.02 0.95 28.53
C ALA A 294 11.47 -0.32 27.88
N ALA A 295 10.84 -1.19 28.67
CA ALA A 295 10.28 -2.44 28.17
C ALA A 295 9.07 -2.19 27.24
N SER A 296 8.19 -1.23 27.56
CA SER A 296 7.08 -0.82 26.70
C SER A 296 7.56 -0.26 25.35
N MET A 297 8.66 0.49 25.36
CA MET A 297 9.23 1.10 24.15
C MET A 297 9.81 0.06 23.20
N LEU A 298 10.56 -0.91 23.73
CA LEU A 298 11.08 -2.03 22.93
C LEU A 298 9.93 -2.80 22.26
N LEU A 299 8.88 -3.09 23.04
CA LEU A 299 7.72 -3.81 22.57
C LEU A 299 6.92 -3.02 21.53
N LYS A 300 6.72 -1.71 21.74
CA LYS A 300 6.11 -0.79 20.74
C LYS A 300 6.89 -0.79 19.42
N ASN A 301 8.22 -0.73 19.47
CA ASN A 301 9.04 -0.73 18.26
C ASN A 301 8.98 -2.07 17.54
N ALA A 302 9.00 -3.19 18.26
CA ALA A 302 8.85 -4.53 17.69
C ALA A 302 7.47 -4.72 17.04
N VAL A 303 6.39 -4.41 17.76
CA VAL A 303 5.00 -4.47 17.25
C VAL A 303 4.81 -3.51 16.08
N GLY A 304 5.36 -2.31 16.17
CA GLY A 304 5.32 -1.32 15.09
C GLY A 304 6.02 -1.80 13.82
N LEU A 305 7.22 -2.38 13.95
CA LEU A 305 7.98 -2.92 12.82
C LEU A 305 7.25 -4.08 12.14
N VAL A 306 6.74 -5.04 12.94
CA VAL A 306 5.92 -6.15 12.40
C VAL A 306 4.64 -5.63 11.78
N GLY A 307 3.99 -4.65 12.41
CA GLY A 307 2.80 -4.00 11.86
C GLY A 307 3.07 -3.40 10.49
N VAL A 308 4.18 -2.68 10.33
CA VAL A 308 4.62 -2.12 9.05
C VAL A 308 4.90 -3.21 8.02
N ALA A 309 5.61 -4.28 8.41
CA ALA A 309 5.93 -5.38 7.51
C ALA A 309 4.67 -6.09 7.01
N VAL A 310 3.74 -6.44 7.90
CA VAL A 310 2.44 -7.06 7.55
C VAL A 310 1.64 -6.13 6.65
N LEU A 311 1.58 -4.83 6.96
CA LEU A 311 0.89 -3.84 6.14
C LEU A 311 1.45 -3.76 4.71
N LEU A 312 2.78 -3.76 4.57
CA LEU A 312 3.42 -3.78 3.26
C LEU A 312 3.13 -5.07 2.51
N MET A 313 3.06 -6.22 3.19
CA MET A 313 2.66 -7.49 2.57
C MET A 313 1.20 -7.44 2.09
N ILE A 314 0.27 -6.93 2.89
CA ILE A 314 -1.13 -6.73 2.47
C ILE A 314 -1.22 -5.87 1.21
N ALA A 315 -0.38 -4.84 1.10
CA ALA A 315 -0.36 -3.93 -0.05
C ALA A 315 0.32 -4.52 -1.30
N ILE A 316 1.41 -5.27 -1.14
CA ILE A 316 2.28 -5.65 -2.26
C ILE A 316 1.62 -6.71 -3.14
N PHE A 317 0.94 -7.71 -2.57
CA PHE A 317 0.34 -8.79 -3.36
C PHE A 317 -0.76 -8.27 -4.31
N PRO A 318 -1.74 -7.46 -3.87
CA PRO A 318 -2.72 -6.84 -4.78
C PRO A 318 -2.07 -5.90 -5.79
N ALA A 319 -1.04 -5.15 -5.39
CA ALA A 319 -0.31 -4.27 -6.31
C ALA A 319 0.35 -5.07 -7.44
N VAL A 320 0.94 -6.24 -7.15
CA VAL A 320 1.50 -7.13 -8.17
C VAL A 320 0.42 -7.72 -9.08
N LYS A 321 -0.74 -8.13 -8.54
CA LYS A 321 -1.88 -8.59 -9.36
C LYS A 321 -2.28 -7.53 -10.40
N ILE A 322 -2.45 -6.28 -9.95
CA ILE A 322 -2.81 -5.16 -10.84
C ILE A 322 -1.67 -4.89 -11.84
N PHE A 323 -0.42 -4.91 -11.39
CA PHE A 323 0.74 -4.68 -12.25
C PHE A 323 0.88 -5.75 -13.34
N ALA A 324 0.60 -7.03 -13.04
CA ALA A 324 0.57 -8.10 -14.02
C ALA A 324 -0.45 -7.82 -15.14
N ILE A 325 -1.65 -7.33 -14.79
CA ILE A 325 -2.67 -6.94 -15.77
C ILE A 325 -2.17 -5.78 -16.64
N VAL A 326 -1.52 -4.76 -16.06
CA VAL A 326 -0.90 -3.66 -16.83
C VAL A 326 0.11 -4.19 -17.85
N ILE A 327 1.00 -5.10 -17.43
CA ILE A 327 1.98 -5.73 -18.32
C ILE A 327 1.28 -6.45 -19.46
N ILE A 328 0.24 -7.24 -19.18
CA ILE A 328 -0.49 -8.00 -20.20
C ILE A 328 -1.06 -7.07 -21.28
N TYR A 329 -1.77 -6.01 -20.88
CA TYR A 329 -2.34 -5.06 -21.86
C TYR A 329 -1.27 -4.31 -22.64
N LYS A 330 -0.18 -3.90 -21.99
CA LYS A 330 0.94 -3.21 -22.66
C LYS A 330 1.69 -4.13 -23.61
N LEU A 331 1.91 -5.38 -23.23
CA LEU A 331 2.57 -6.39 -24.05
C LEU A 331 1.70 -6.78 -25.24
N SER A 332 0.41 -7.04 -25.03
CA SER A 332 -0.54 -7.27 -26.12
C SER A 332 -0.54 -6.10 -27.11
N ALA A 333 -0.59 -4.86 -26.63
CA ALA A 333 -0.52 -3.69 -27.51
C ALA A 333 0.82 -3.63 -28.28
N ALA A 334 1.96 -3.82 -27.62
CA ALA A 334 3.27 -3.80 -28.27
C ALA A 334 3.42 -4.88 -29.34
N LEU A 335 2.95 -6.11 -29.07
CA LEU A 335 3.01 -7.23 -30.02
C LEU A 335 2.08 -7.04 -31.23
N LEU A 336 0.95 -6.37 -31.03
CA LEU A 336 -0.03 -6.10 -32.09
C LEU A 336 0.30 -4.84 -32.90
N GLN A 337 1.19 -3.97 -32.44
CA GLN A 337 1.55 -2.74 -33.12
C GLN A 337 2.02 -2.92 -34.59
N PRO A 338 2.82 -3.95 -34.96
CA PRO A 338 3.23 -4.20 -36.34
C PRO A 338 2.07 -4.53 -37.29
N LEU A 339 0.92 -4.98 -36.75
CA LEU A 339 -0.26 -5.35 -37.53
C LEU A 339 -1.11 -4.12 -37.94
N GLY A 340 -0.70 -2.91 -37.56
CA GLY A 340 -1.34 -1.66 -37.93
C GLY A 340 -2.08 -0.96 -36.79
N GLY A 341 -2.25 0.36 -36.92
CA GLY A 341 -2.87 1.25 -35.93
C GLY A 341 -4.41 1.16 -35.88
N SER A 342 -4.94 -0.01 -35.56
CA SER A 342 -6.40 -0.22 -35.41
C SER A 342 -6.94 0.48 -34.15
N PRO A 343 -8.22 0.92 -34.12
CA PRO A 343 -8.93 1.35 -32.91
C PRO A 343 -8.79 0.36 -31.74
N VAL A 344 -8.67 -0.94 -32.04
CA VAL A 344 -8.39 -1.99 -31.07
C VAL A 344 -7.08 -1.74 -30.31
N LEU A 345 -5.99 -1.44 -31.02
CA LEU A 345 -4.68 -1.21 -30.41
C LEU A 345 -4.72 0.01 -29.48
N SER A 346 -5.42 1.07 -29.90
CA SER A 346 -5.64 2.26 -29.07
C SER A 346 -6.43 1.93 -27.80
N CYS A 347 -7.48 1.11 -27.90
CA CYS A 347 -8.28 0.67 -26.76
C CYS A 347 -7.45 -0.13 -25.75
N LEU A 348 -6.64 -1.10 -26.20
CA LEU A 348 -5.74 -1.87 -25.34
C LEU A 348 -4.77 -0.97 -24.58
N ASN A 349 -4.17 0.02 -25.26
CA ASN A 349 -3.22 0.93 -24.65
C ASN A 349 -3.89 1.88 -23.62
N ILE A 350 -5.10 2.36 -23.93
CA ILE A 350 -5.91 3.19 -23.02
C ILE A 350 -6.22 2.41 -21.76
N ILE A 351 -6.69 1.18 -21.88
CA ILE A 351 -7.07 0.36 -20.73
C ILE A 351 -5.85 0.02 -19.88
N GLY A 352 -4.73 -0.37 -20.49
CA GLY A 352 -3.48 -0.58 -19.77
C GLY A 352 -3.02 0.67 -19.01
N LYS A 353 -3.20 1.87 -19.58
CA LYS A 353 -2.91 3.16 -18.91
C LYS A 353 -3.89 3.43 -17.75
N SER A 354 -5.18 3.19 -17.95
CA SER A 354 -6.20 3.36 -16.91
C SER A 354 -5.99 2.42 -15.72
N ILE A 355 -5.65 1.16 -15.96
CA ILE A 355 -5.31 0.19 -14.90
C ILE A 355 -4.03 0.62 -14.17
N ALA A 356 -3.05 1.20 -14.87
CA ALA A 356 -1.86 1.75 -14.24
C ALA A 356 -2.19 2.94 -13.30
N TYR A 357 -3.22 3.74 -13.60
CA TYR A 357 -3.70 4.76 -12.67
C TYR A 357 -4.35 4.17 -11.41
N VAL A 358 -5.06 3.05 -11.53
CA VAL A 358 -5.57 2.29 -10.37
C VAL A 358 -4.43 1.79 -9.50
N LEU A 359 -3.37 1.23 -10.12
CA LEU A 359 -2.15 0.84 -9.39
C LEU A 359 -1.51 2.03 -8.67
N ALA A 360 -1.39 3.18 -9.34
CA ALA A 360 -0.83 4.38 -8.73
C ALA A 360 -1.67 4.85 -7.53
N ALA A 361 -3.00 4.83 -7.64
CA ALA A 361 -3.90 5.16 -6.54
C ALA A 361 -3.69 4.23 -5.33
N LEU A 362 -3.61 2.92 -5.56
CA LEU A 362 -3.32 1.93 -4.52
C LEU A 362 -1.99 2.25 -3.84
N LEU A 363 -0.90 2.47 -4.59
CA LEU A 363 0.41 2.76 -4.03
C LEU A 363 0.43 4.05 -3.19
N ILE A 364 -0.27 5.11 -3.63
CA ILE A 364 -0.38 6.36 -2.86
C ILE A 364 -1.08 6.11 -1.52
N VAL A 365 -2.16 5.34 -1.52
CA VAL A 365 -2.90 5.00 -0.29
C VAL A 365 -2.07 4.11 0.63
N SER A 366 -1.40 3.09 0.08
CA SER A 366 -0.49 2.23 0.86
C SER A 366 0.63 3.04 1.52
N LEU A 367 1.21 4.02 0.81
CA LEU A 367 2.20 4.94 1.39
C LEU A 367 1.59 5.79 2.51
N MET A 368 0.37 6.28 2.33
CA MET A 368 -0.33 7.05 3.36
C MET A 368 -0.49 6.25 4.65
N PHE A 369 -0.91 4.99 4.54
CA PHE A 369 -1.05 4.07 5.67
C PHE A 369 0.29 3.69 6.31
N PHE A 370 1.30 3.41 5.48
CA PHE A 370 2.68 3.18 5.94
C PHE A 370 3.21 4.37 6.76
N PHE A 371 3.05 5.60 6.27
CA PHE A 371 3.48 6.80 7.00
C PHE A 371 2.67 7.03 8.27
N SER A 372 1.37 6.76 8.26
CA SER A 372 0.53 6.85 9.46
C SER A 372 1.08 5.98 10.59
N LEU A 373 1.38 4.71 10.26
CA LEU A 373 1.91 3.76 11.22
C LEU A 373 3.33 4.14 11.69
N THR A 374 4.19 4.55 10.75
CA THR A 374 5.56 4.94 11.03
C THR A 374 5.64 6.16 11.96
N VAL A 375 4.84 7.21 11.68
CA VAL A 375 4.82 8.42 12.52
C VAL A 375 4.32 8.10 13.94
N MET A 376 3.33 7.23 14.07
CA MET A 376 2.83 6.78 15.37
C MET A 376 3.92 6.07 16.19
N VAL A 377 4.66 5.15 15.56
CA VAL A 377 5.77 4.45 16.22
C VAL A 377 6.88 5.43 16.62
N MET A 378 7.23 6.36 15.73
CA MET A 378 8.28 7.36 15.98
C MET A 378 7.94 8.36 17.09
N ALA A 379 6.67 8.75 17.25
CA ALA A 379 6.28 9.74 18.25
C ALA A 379 6.74 9.34 19.67
N GLY A 380 6.54 8.08 20.07
CA GLY A 380 7.02 7.62 21.39
C GLY A 380 8.55 7.52 21.52
N ASN A 381 9.32 7.57 20.42
CA ASN A 381 10.79 7.58 20.48
C ASN A 381 11.35 8.98 20.73
N ILE A 382 10.70 10.00 20.16
CA ILE A 382 11.10 11.41 20.34
C ILE A 382 10.93 11.84 21.80
N THR A 383 9.88 11.36 22.49
CA THR A 383 9.66 11.53 23.93
C THR A 383 10.88 11.15 24.78
N MET A 384 11.64 10.13 24.37
CA MET A 384 12.85 9.66 25.06
C MET A 384 14.12 10.44 24.68
N MET A 385 14.20 11.02 23.48
CA MET A 385 15.36 11.86 23.10
C MET A 385 15.32 13.24 23.76
N VAL A 386 14.14 13.71 24.16
CA VAL A 386 13.94 14.96 24.91
C VAL A 386 14.16 14.75 26.42
N ARG A 387 14.34 13.51 26.87
CA ARG A 387 14.54 13.10 28.27
C ARG A 387 15.75 13.72 28.92
#